data_AF-A0A2I4C5C7-F1
#
_entry.id   AF-A0A2I4C5C7-F1
#
_cell.length_a   1.000
_cell.length_b   1.000
_cell.length_c   1.000
_cell.angle_alpha   90.00
_cell.angle_beta   90.00
_cell.angle_gamma   90.00
#
_symmetry.space_group_name_H-M   'P 1'
#
loop_
_entity.id
_entity.type
_entity.pdbx_description
1 polymer ?
#
loop_
_entity_poly.entity_id
_entity_poly.type
_entity_poly.pdbx_seq_one_letter_code
_entity_poly.pdbx_strand_id
1 'polypeptide(L)'
;MSEGPRKRKKFAATRRLLIKSKLLKKAASMLAAETKEKELEKQRVVDECVPPLKLSGLSVQELQELCKELHQKIDVVDEARYDMGVKVEKNESEIQSLKHKIYELKGMKKPSLKRVKKTTDDMLGACTDTSKLMKADFKANLKTVKKDEDKKEEVTDWRKNVEALSGMEGRKKLFNAGQ
;
A
#
# COMPACT_ATOMS: atom_id res chain seq x y z
N MET A 1 -10.80 56.96 -4.00
CA MET A 1 -11.20 55.57 -3.72
C MET A 1 -9.95 54.71 -3.68
N SER A 2 -9.31 54.55 -2.52
CA SER A 2 -8.06 53.79 -2.41
C SER A 2 -8.41 52.30 -2.28
N GLU A 3 -8.06 51.49 -3.28
CA GLU A 3 -8.08 50.04 -3.12
C GLU A 3 -7.10 49.67 -1.99
N GLY A 4 -7.63 49.20 -0.86
CA GLY A 4 -6.81 48.71 0.24
C GLY A 4 -5.89 47.57 -0.21
N PRO A 5 -4.77 47.32 0.50
CA PRO A 5 -3.78 46.32 0.09
C PRO A 5 -4.44 44.95 -0.06
N ARG A 6 -4.48 44.44 -1.30
CA ARG A 6 -5.04 43.13 -1.63
C ARG A 6 -4.25 42.04 -0.89
N LYS A 7 -4.83 41.51 0.20
CA LYS A 7 -4.26 40.37 0.94
C LYS A 7 -4.00 39.21 -0.04
N ARG A 8 -2.74 38.75 -0.14
CA ARG A 8 -2.36 37.61 -1.00
C ARG A 8 -3.31 36.44 -0.71
N LYS A 9 -4.02 35.97 -1.74
CA LYS A 9 -4.98 34.85 -1.61
C LYS A 9 -4.20 33.61 -1.16
N LYS A 10 -4.52 33.10 0.03
CA LYS A 10 -3.99 31.83 0.56
C LYS A 10 -4.23 30.75 -0.51
N PHE A 11 -3.24 29.87 -0.75
CA PHE A 11 -3.40 28.77 -1.72
C PHE A 11 -4.70 28.00 -1.49
N ALA A 12 -5.33 27.50 -2.55
CA ALA A 12 -6.50 26.64 -2.41
C ALA A 12 -6.18 25.41 -1.55
N ALA A 13 -7.14 24.95 -0.73
CA ALA A 13 -6.96 23.76 0.11
C ALA A 13 -6.59 22.53 -0.73
N THR A 14 -7.19 22.39 -1.91
CA THR A 14 -6.89 21.35 -2.91
C THR A 14 -5.40 21.35 -3.30
N ARG A 15 -4.81 22.53 -3.52
CA ARG A 15 -3.38 22.63 -3.85
C ARG A 15 -2.48 22.21 -2.69
N ARG A 16 -2.82 22.58 -1.45
CA ARG A 16 -2.08 22.13 -0.26
C ARG A 16 -2.14 20.60 -0.10
N LEU A 17 -3.32 20.01 -0.30
CA LEU A 17 -3.50 18.55 -0.21
C LEU A 17 -2.70 17.83 -1.28
N LEU A 18 -2.73 18.31 -2.53
CA LEU A 18 -1.94 17.77 -3.62
C LEU A 18 -0.44 17.79 -3.29
N ILE A 19 0.07 18.89 -2.74
CA ILE A 19 1.49 19.00 -2.35
C ILE A 19 1.81 18.00 -1.23
N LYS A 20 0.96 17.88 -0.19
CA LYS A 20 1.14 16.88 0.87
C LYS A 20 1.17 15.45 0.33
N SER A 21 0.27 15.12 -0.59
CA SER A 21 0.23 13.80 -1.23
C SER A 21 1.51 13.53 -2.04
N LYS A 22 1.98 14.50 -2.83
CA LYS A 22 3.24 14.39 -3.57
C LYS A 22 4.45 14.22 -2.64
N LEU A 23 4.48 14.96 -1.52
CA LEU A 23 5.53 14.86 -0.52
C LEU A 23 5.57 13.46 0.11
N LEU A 24 4.42 12.94 0.53
CA LEU A 24 4.31 11.58 1.11
C LEU A 24 4.71 10.50 0.09
N LYS A 25 4.29 10.64 -1.17
CA LYS A 25 4.68 9.71 -2.25
C LYS A 25 6.19 9.69 -2.45
N LYS A 26 6.84 10.87 -2.43
CA LYS A 26 8.30 10.96 -2.55
C LYS A 26 9.00 10.40 -1.31
N ALA A 27 8.51 10.71 -0.10
CA ALA A 27 9.05 10.18 1.14
C ALA A 27 9.00 8.65 1.20
N ALA A 28 7.87 8.05 0.78
CA ALA A 28 7.75 6.59 0.69
C ALA A 28 8.76 5.97 -0.29
N SER A 29 8.97 6.61 -1.45
CA SER A 29 9.98 6.18 -2.42
C SER A 29 11.41 6.31 -1.87
N MET A 30 11.71 7.37 -1.13
CA MET A 30 13.02 7.56 -0.51
C MET A 30 13.28 6.54 0.60
N LEU A 31 12.27 6.28 1.44
CA LEU A 31 12.36 5.26 2.49
C LEU A 31 12.63 3.88 1.90
N ALA A 32 11.94 3.50 0.81
CA ALA A 32 12.17 2.23 0.14
C ALA A 32 13.59 2.12 -0.45
N ALA A 33 14.10 3.21 -1.03
CA ALA A 33 15.48 3.25 -1.52
C ALA A 33 16.50 3.09 -0.38
N GLU A 34 16.33 3.83 0.70
CA GLU A 34 17.18 3.75 1.89
C GLU A 34 17.17 2.35 2.52
N THR A 35 16.00 1.70 2.61
CA THR A 35 15.92 0.32 3.13
C THR A 35 16.69 -0.67 2.26
N LYS A 36 16.67 -0.49 0.93
CA LYS A 36 17.41 -1.34 0.01
C LYS A 36 18.92 -1.10 0.13
N GLU A 37 19.34 0.16 0.24
CA GLU A 37 20.73 0.53 0.44
C GLU A 37 21.27 -0.05 1.76
N LYS A 38 20.50 0.03 2.84
CA LYS A 38 20.86 -0.59 4.14
C LYS A 38 21.04 -2.10 4.05
N GLU A 39 20.21 -2.82 3.28
CA GLU A 39 20.38 -4.26 3.14
C GLU A 39 21.63 -4.61 2.32
N LEU A 40 21.91 -3.84 1.25
CA LEU A 40 23.14 -4.02 0.46
C LEU A 40 24.39 -3.72 1.29
N GLU A 41 24.35 -2.66 2.09
CA GLU A 41 25.42 -2.30 3.02
C GLU A 41 25.66 -3.41 4.04
N LYS A 42 24.60 -3.92 4.65
CA LYS A 42 24.65 -5.03 5.60
C LYS A 42 25.28 -6.27 4.95
N GLN A 43 24.85 -6.63 3.73
CA GLN A 43 25.43 -7.74 2.99
C GLN A 43 26.93 -7.54 2.78
N ARG A 44 27.34 -6.35 2.32
CA ARG A 44 28.76 -6.02 2.09
C ARG A 44 29.60 -6.15 3.36
N VAL A 45 29.12 -5.61 4.48
CA VAL A 45 29.81 -5.69 5.77
C VAL A 45 29.91 -7.12 6.26
N VAL A 46 28.84 -7.92 6.11
CA VAL A 46 28.87 -9.35 6.50
C VAL A 46 29.85 -10.13 5.64
N ASP A 47 29.85 -9.91 4.32
CA ASP A 47 30.75 -10.59 3.38
C ASP A 47 32.23 -10.23 3.65
N GLU A 48 32.51 -8.99 4.09
CA GLU A 48 33.85 -8.54 4.50
C GLU A 48 34.28 -9.15 5.84
N CYS A 49 33.40 -9.14 6.84
CA CYS A 49 33.70 -9.63 8.18
C CYS A 49 33.77 -11.17 8.28
N VAL A 50 32.92 -11.87 7.52
CA VAL A 50 32.78 -13.33 7.56
C VAL A 50 32.76 -13.88 6.14
N PRO A 51 33.92 -13.88 5.45
CA PRO A 51 34.01 -14.44 4.11
C PRO A 51 33.73 -15.96 4.13
N PRO A 52 33.22 -16.53 3.02
CA PRO A 52 32.95 -17.96 2.92
C PRO A 52 34.19 -18.81 3.23
N LEU A 53 34.05 -19.78 4.13
CA LEU A 53 35.13 -20.65 4.55
C LEU A 53 35.54 -21.59 3.41
N LYS A 54 36.84 -21.59 3.09
CA LYS A 54 37.45 -22.52 2.14
C LYS A 54 38.15 -23.63 2.91
N LEU A 55 37.48 -24.77 3.04
CA LEU A 55 37.98 -25.90 3.85
C LEU A 55 38.75 -26.95 3.03
N SER A 56 38.61 -26.90 1.70
CA SER A 56 39.27 -27.81 0.77
C SER A 56 40.79 -27.61 0.78
N GLY A 57 41.55 -28.69 0.95
CA GLY A 57 43.01 -28.67 0.88
C GLY A 57 43.70 -28.32 2.20
N LEU A 58 42.96 -28.06 3.27
CA LEU A 58 43.51 -27.91 4.62
C LEU A 58 43.86 -29.27 5.22
N SER A 59 45.01 -29.34 5.88
CA SER A 59 45.41 -30.47 6.72
C SER A 59 44.59 -30.53 8.00
N VAL A 60 44.62 -31.67 8.69
CA VAL A 60 43.91 -31.86 9.97
C VAL A 60 44.36 -30.85 11.04
N GLN A 61 45.66 -30.50 11.06
CA GLN A 61 46.20 -29.54 12.02
C GLN A 61 45.69 -28.12 11.74
N GLU A 62 45.70 -27.69 10.47
CA GLU A 62 45.18 -26.38 10.07
C GLU A 62 43.67 -26.26 10.34
N LEU A 63 42.90 -27.34 10.14
CA LEU A 63 41.48 -27.37 10.51
C LEU A 63 41.27 -27.25 12.02
N GLN A 64 42.08 -27.91 12.83
CA GLN A 64 42.01 -27.80 14.28
C GLN A 64 42.35 -26.39 14.77
N GLU A 65 43.35 -25.76 14.18
CA GLU A 65 43.74 -24.37 14.50
C GLU A 65 42.62 -23.40 14.12
N LEU A 66 42.09 -23.51 12.90
CA LEU A 66 40.96 -22.70 12.44
C LEU A 66 39.73 -22.83 13.37
N CYS A 67 39.40 -24.04 13.83
CA CYS A 67 38.32 -24.26 14.77
C CYS A 67 38.54 -23.53 16.11
N LYS A 68 39.77 -23.54 16.64
CA LYS A 68 40.12 -22.80 17.86
C LYS A 68 40.04 -21.29 17.66
N GLU A 69 40.55 -20.79 16.54
CA GLU A 69 40.47 -19.37 16.20
C GLU A 69 39.03 -18.88 16.06
N LEU A 70 38.17 -19.64 15.37
CA LEU A 70 36.76 -19.31 15.22
C LEU A 70 36.04 -19.33 16.57
N HIS A 71 36.36 -20.29 17.44
CA HIS A 71 35.79 -20.34 18.78
C HIS A 71 36.15 -19.10 19.61
N GLN A 72 37.42 -18.69 19.62
CA GLN A 72 37.83 -17.45 20.30
C GLN A 72 37.18 -16.20 19.70
N LYS A 73 37.04 -16.13 18.37
CA LYS A 73 36.34 -15.03 17.71
C LYS A 73 34.87 -14.95 18.10
N ILE A 74 34.19 -16.08 18.29
CA ILE A 74 32.79 -16.11 18.74
C ILE A 74 32.65 -15.40 20.09
N ASP A 75 33.53 -15.70 21.06
CA ASP A 75 33.46 -15.09 22.39
C ASP A 75 33.61 -13.55 22.31
N VAL A 76 34.59 -13.07 21.55
CA VAL A 76 34.83 -11.63 21.36
C VAL A 76 33.65 -10.95 20.66
N VAL A 77 33.09 -11.58 19.62
CA VAL A 77 31.95 -11.03 18.88
C VAL A 77 30.68 -11.04 19.72
N ASP A 78 30.47 -12.06 20.55
CA ASP A 78 29.29 -12.12 21.43
C ASP A 78 29.35 -11.06 22.54
N GLU A 79 30.53 -10.81 23.11
CA GLU A 79 30.75 -9.71 24.04
C GLU A 79 30.43 -8.35 23.38
N ALA A 80 30.97 -8.10 22.19
CA ALA A 80 30.68 -6.88 21.44
C ALA A 80 29.18 -6.74 21.08
N ARG A 81 28.52 -7.86 20.75
CA ARG A 81 27.08 -7.92 20.51
C ARG A 81 26.29 -7.59 21.77
N TYR A 82 26.70 -8.12 22.92
CA TYR A 82 26.08 -7.85 24.21
C TYR A 82 26.17 -6.35 24.56
N ASP A 83 27.36 -5.75 24.47
CA ASP A 83 27.57 -4.32 24.71
C ASP A 83 26.71 -3.43 23.81
N MET A 84 26.61 -3.81 22.52
CA MET A 84 25.75 -3.11 21.57
C MET A 84 24.27 -3.23 21.96
N GLY A 85 23.84 -4.42 22.38
CA GLY A 85 22.48 -4.69 22.85
C GLY A 85 22.12 -3.82 24.05
N VAL A 86 23.00 -3.73 25.04
CA VAL A 86 22.80 -2.88 26.23
C VAL A 86 22.69 -1.40 25.85
N LYS A 87 23.49 -0.92 24.89
CA LYS A 87 23.38 0.47 24.39
C LYS A 87 22.04 0.73 23.70
N VAL A 88 21.56 -0.21 22.89
CA VAL A 88 20.24 -0.11 22.24
C VAL A 88 19.12 -0.09 23.28
N GLU A 89 19.18 -0.96 24.29
CA GLU A 89 18.18 -1.03 25.36
C GLU A 89 18.11 0.27 26.19
N LYS A 90 19.26 0.88 26.50
CA LYS A 90 19.32 2.19 27.16
C LYS A 90 18.62 3.26 26.32
N ASN A 91 18.91 3.31 25.03
CA ASN A 91 18.29 4.27 24.11
C ASN A 91 16.77 4.03 23.99
N GLU A 92 16.32 2.79 23.92
CA GLU A 92 14.89 2.46 23.85
C GLU A 92 14.17 2.86 25.15
N SER A 93 14.78 2.60 26.30
CA SER A 93 14.26 3.02 27.61
C SER A 93 14.15 4.54 27.71
N GLU A 94 15.15 5.28 27.23
CA GLU A 94 15.12 6.75 27.17
C GLU A 94 14.01 7.24 26.23
N ILE A 95 13.90 6.66 25.03
CA ILE A 95 12.83 6.99 24.07
C ILE A 95 11.45 6.75 24.70
N GLN A 96 11.25 5.65 25.43
CA GLN A 96 9.99 5.35 26.10
C GLN A 96 9.68 6.37 27.21
N SER A 97 10.66 6.70 28.04
CA SER A 97 10.54 7.74 29.07
C SER A 97 10.17 9.10 28.46
N LEU A 98 10.85 9.50 27.38
CA LEU A 98 10.56 10.74 26.66
C LEU A 98 9.17 10.72 26.01
N LYS A 99 8.76 9.60 25.41
CA LYS A 99 7.41 9.42 24.86
C LYS A 99 6.35 9.57 25.96
N HIS A 100 6.58 9.00 27.14
CA HIS A 100 5.69 9.13 28.28
C HIS A 100 5.59 10.58 28.75
N LYS A 101 6.73 11.26 28.93
CA LYS A 101 6.77 12.69 29.29
C LYS A 101 6.05 13.58 28.27
N ILE A 102 6.19 13.28 26.98
CA ILE A 102 5.44 13.97 25.92
C ILE A 102 3.94 13.75 26.09
N TYR A 103 3.52 12.54 26.45
CA TYR A 103 2.11 12.24 26.67
C TYR A 103 1.54 13.00 27.87
N GLU A 104 2.26 13.05 28.99
CA GLU A 104 1.88 13.83 30.17
C GLU A 104 1.76 15.32 29.84
N LEU A 105 2.77 15.89 29.16
CA LEU A 105 2.80 17.32 28.79
C LEU A 105 1.71 17.70 27.78
N LYS A 106 1.41 16.83 26.81
CA LYS A 106 0.32 17.08 25.84
C LYS A 106 -1.06 17.04 26.50
N GLY A 107 -1.16 16.46 27.70
CA GLY A 107 -2.41 16.16 28.37
C GLY A 107 -3.18 15.04 27.65
N MET A 108 -3.83 14.18 28.42
CA MET A 108 -4.73 13.17 27.88
C MET A 108 -5.95 13.87 27.26
N LYS A 109 -5.91 14.13 25.94
CA LYS A 109 -7.11 14.56 25.20
C LYS A 109 -8.11 13.41 25.23
N LYS A 110 -9.00 13.42 26.23
CA LYS A 110 -10.14 12.50 26.30
C LYS A 110 -10.83 12.55 24.94
N PRO A 111 -10.88 11.45 24.18
CA PRO A 111 -11.57 11.45 22.90
C PRO A 111 -12.99 11.94 23.15
N SER A 112 -13.41 13.01 22.49
CA SER A 112 -14.79 13.50 22.61
C SER A 112 -15.69 12.35 22.20
N LEU A 113 -16.57 11.89 23.09
CA LEU A 113 -17.53 10.83 22.79
C LEU A 113 -18.43 11.31 21.64
N LYS A 114 -18.10 10.90 20.41
CA LYS A 114 -18.96 11.12 19.26
C LYS A 114 -20.02 10.02 19.26
N ARG A 115 -21.29 10.40 19.14
CA ARG A 115 -22.39 9.46 18.96
C ARG A 115 -22.26 8.84 17.56
N VAL A 116 -21.53 7.73 17.47
CA VAL A 116 -21.47 6.91 16.27
C VAL A 116 -22.76 6.07 16.25
N LYS A 117 -23.64 6.33 15.29
CA LYS A 117 -24.73 5.39 15.01
C LYS A 117 -24.07 4.14 14.42
N LYS A 118 -24.29 2.97 15.02
CA LYS A 118 -23.86 1.70 14.41
C LYS A 118 -24.43 1.67 13.00
N THR A 119 -23.55 1.59 12.00
CA THR A 119 -23.99 1.51 10.61
C THR A 119 -24.45 0.07 10.36
N THR A 120 -25.33 -0.17 9.39
CA THR A 120 -25.79 -1.53 9.04
C THR A 120 -24.62 -2.49 8.77
N ASP A 121 -23.49 -1.96 8.29
CA ASP A 121 -22.24 -2.67 8.08
C ASP A 121 -21.59 -3.19 9.38
N ASP A 122 -21.69 -2.47 10.50
CA ASP A 122 -21.18 -2.91 11.81
C ASP A 122 -22.01 -4.07 12.39
N MET A 123 -23.30 -4.11 12.05
CA MET A 123 -24.23 -5.16 12.52
C MET A 123 -24.17 -6.40 11.63
N LEU A 124 -23.92 -6.24 10.33
CA LEU A 124 -23.88 -7.34 9.35
C LEU A 124 -22.47 -7.93 9.16
N GLY A 125 -21.42 -7.13 9.37
CA GLY A 125 -20.02 -7.57 9.30
C GLY A 125 -19.63 -8.54 10.43
N ALA A 126 -20.33 -8.52 11.55
CA ALA A 126 -20.17 -9.51 12.62
C ALA A 126 -20.82 -10.87 12.31
N CYS A 127 -21.70 -10.94 11.31
CA CYS A 127 -22.48 -12.12 10.97
C CYS A 127 -22.10 -12.75 9.62
N THR A 128 -21.12 -12.21 8.90
CA THR A 128 -20.73 -12.73 7.57
C THR A 128 -19.23 -12.92 7.45
N ASP A 129 -18.83 -14.01 6.79
CA ASP A 129 -17.46 -14.52 6.75
C ASP A 129 -16.40 -13.47 6.39
N THR A 130 -15.31 -13.48 7.16
CA THR A 130 -14.14 -12.59 7.05
C THR A 130 -13.42 -12.64 5.69
N SER A 131 -13.79 -13.56 4.79
CA SER A 131 -13.28 -13.62 3.41
C SER A 131 -13.72 -12.44 2.54
N LYS A 132 -14.76 -11.71 2.94
CA LYS A 132 -15.24 -10.48 2.25
C LYS A 132 -14.65 -9.19 2.81
N LEU A 133 -13.72 -9.24 3.77
CA LEU A 133 -12.92 -8.07 4.17
C LEU A 133 -11.88 -7.72 3.10
N MET A 134 -12.35 -7.50 1.87
CA MET A 134 -11.65 -6.62 0.96
C MET A 134 -11.62 -5.26 1.64
N LYS A 135 -10.41 -4.73 1.86
CA LYS A 135 -10.18 -3.35 2.31
C LYS A 135 -11.26 -2.49 1.68
N ALA A 136 -12.02 -1.77 2.50
CA ALA A 136 -13.07 -0.86 2.06
C ALA A 136 -12.45 0.29 1.27
N ASP A 137 -11.91 -0.01 0.11
CA ASP A 137 -11.56 0.94 -0.91
C ASP A 137 -12.90 1.47 -1.37
N PHE A 138 -13.26 2.65 -0.85
CA PHE A 138 -14.45 3.40 -1.25
C PHE A 138 -14.63 3.48 -2.78
N LYS A 139 -13.53 3.35 -3.51
CA LYS A 139 -13.45 3.32 -4.97
C LYS A 139 -13.93 2.00 -5.62
N ALA A 140 -13.90 0.88 -4.90
CA ALA A 140 -14.32 -0.43 -5.41
C ALA A 140 -15.85 -0.56 -5.52
N ASN A 141 -16.62 0.17 -4.70
CA ASN A 141 -18.08 0.17 -4.72
C ASN A 141 -18.71 1.23 -5.64
N LEU A 142 -17.91 2.07 -6.29
CA LEU A 142 -18.41 3.00 -7.30
C LEU A 142 -18.48 2.27 -8.65
N LYS A 143 -19.68 2.12 -9.22
CA LYS A 143 -19.85 1.75 -10.65
C LYS A 143 -19.11 2.79 -11.48
N THR A 144 -17.91 2.45 -11.93
CA THR A 144 -17.27 3.20 -13.01
C THR A 144 -18.14 2.98 -14.24
N VAL A 145 -18.76 4.05 -14.75
CA VAL A 145 -19.30 4.02 -16.11
C VAL A 145 -18.08 3.75 -16.99
N LYS A 146 -17.94 2.50 -17.45
CA LYS A 146 -17.10 2.21 -18.59
C LYS A 146 -17.63 3.17 -19.66
N LYS A 147 -16.83 4.16 -20.03
CA LYS A 147 -17.02 4.84 -21.30
C LYS A 147 -17.07 3.69 -22.30
N ASP A 148 -18.26 3.42 -22.85
CA ASP A 148 -18.49 2.32 -23.75
C ASP A 148 -17.35 2.34 -24.76
N GLU A 149 -16.44 1.37 -24.65
CA GLU A 149 -15.62 1.02 -25.79
C GLU A 149 -16.64 0.57 -26.82
N ASP A 150 -16.77 1.38 -27.88
CA ASP A 150 -17.63 1.12 -29.03
C ASP A 150 -17.64 -0.38 -29.27
N LYS A 151 -18.75 -1.02 -28.88
CA LYS A 151 -19.05 -2.35 -29.36
C LYS A 151 -19.12 -2.14 -30.87
N LYS A 152 -18.06 -2.55 -31.55
CA LYS A 152 -18.10 -2.87 -32.96
C LYS A 152 -19.22 -3.89 -33.11
N GLU A 153 -20.44 -3.41 -33.30
CA GLU A 153 -21.50 -4.18 -33.93
C GLU A 153 -20.91 -4.55 -35.28
N GLU A 154 -20.53 -5.82 -35.37
CA GLU A 154 -20.37 -6.54 -36.61
C GLU A 154 -21.64 -6.27 -37.43
N VAL A 155 -21.54 -5.30 -38.33
CA VAL A 155 -22.55 -4.96 -39.32
C VAL A 155 -22.74 -6.20 -40.18
N THR A 156 -23.68 -7.05 -39.77
CA THR A 156 -24.19 -8.14 -40.60
C THR A 156 -25.20 -7.52 -41.57
N ASP A 157 -24.66 -7.20 -42.75
CA ASP A 157 -25.29 -6.74 -44.00
C ASP A 157 -26.80 -6.39 -43.95
N TRP A 158 -27.12 -5.09 -44.03
CA TRP A 158 -28.49 -4.55 -44.05
C TRP A 158 -29.36 -5.10 -45.22
N ARG A 159 -28.73 -5.70 -46.24
CA ARG A 159 -29.45 -6.37 -47.34
C ARG A 159 -30.37 -7.50 -46.89
N LYS A 160 -30.03 -8.22 -45.81
CA LYS A 160 -30.80 -9.39 -45.34
C LYS A 160 -32.18 -9.04 -44.75
N ASN A 161 -32.41 -7.80 -44.33
CA ASN A 161 -33.69 -7.39 -43.74
C ASN A 161 -34.72 -6.98 -44.82
N VAL A 162 -34.27 -6.62 -46.01
CA VAL A 162 -35.14 -6.13 -47.10
C VAL A 162 -35.76 -7.29 -47.91
N GLU A 163 -35.03 -8.40 -48.09
CA GLU A 163 -35.55 -9.58 -48.81
C GLU A 163 -36.71 -10.28 -48.08
N ALA A 164 -36.83 -10.13 -46.75
CA ALA A 164 -37.90 -10.73 -45.97
C ALA A 164 -39.29 -10.10 -46.21
N LEU A 165 -39.36 -8.92 -46.83
CA LEU A 165 -40.61 -8.19 -47.09
C LEU A 165 -41.04 -8.19 -48.57
N SER A 166 -40.22 -8.74 -49.48
CA SER A 166 -40.47 -8.70 -50.93
C SER A 166 -41.42 -9.78 -51.45
N GLY A 167 -42.01 -10.61 -50.58
CA GLY A 167 -42.85 -11.76 -50.96
C GLY A 167 -44.36 -11.62 -50.66
N MET A 168 -44.83 -10.49 -50.16
CA MET A 168 -46.25 -10.29 -49.80
C MET A 168 -47.08 -9.66 -50.94
N GLU A 169 -46.91 -10.14 -52.18
CA GLU A 169 -47.68 -9.68 -53.33
C GLU A 169 -48.89 -10.59 -53.56
N GLY A 170 -49.85 -10.47 -52.66
CA GLY A 170 -51.14 -11.15 -52.73
C GLY A 170 -52.20 -10.38 -51.95
N ARG A 171 -53.33 -10.08 -52.60
CA ARG A 171 -54.47 -9.36 -52.01
C ARG A 171 -54.88 -10.01 -50.68
N LYS A 172 -54.64 -9.31 -49.56
CA LYS A 172 -55.10 -9.73 -48.23
C LYS A 172 -56.61 -9.92 -48.25
N LYS A 173 -57.06 -11.18 -48.19
CA LYS A 173 -58.47 -11.55 -48.07
C LYS A 173 -58.89 -11.46 -46.61
N LEU A 174 -59.22 -10.27 -46.14
CA LEU A 174 -60.09 -10.12 -44.97
C LEU A 174 -61.10 -9.02 -45.29
N PHE A 175 -62.36 -9.43 -45.41
CA PHE A 175 -63.50 -8.55 -45.58
C PHE A 175 -63.72 -7.77 -44.27
N ASN A 176 -63.76 -6.45 -44.36
CA ASN A 176 -64.28 -5.60 -43.28
C ASN A 176 -65.81 -5.74 -43.26
N ALA A 177 -66.33 -6.45 -42.27
CA ALA A 177 -67.73 -6.33 -41.87
C ALA A 177 -67.80 -5.30 -40.74
N GLY A 178 -68.60 -4.25 -40.93
CA GLY A 178 -68.94 -3.24 -39.90
C GLY A 178 -69.47 -3.90 -38.63
N GLN A 179 -69.33 -3.25 -37.48
CA GLN A 179 -70.05 -2.03 -37.08
C GLN A 179 -69.33 -1.36 -35.91
#